data_AF-A0AB38FK19-F1
#
_entry.id   AF-A0AB38FK19-F1
#
_cell.length_a   1.000
_cell.length_b   1.000
_cell.length_c   1.000
_cell.angle_alpha   90.00
_cell.angle_beta   90.00
_cell.angle_gamma   90.00
#
_symmetry.space_group_name_H-M   'P 1'
#
loop_
_entity.id
_entity.type
_entity.pdbx_description
1 polymer ?
#
loop_
_entity_poly.entity_id
_entity_poly.type
_entity_poly.pdbx_seq_one_letter_code
_entity_poly.pdbx_strand_id
1 'polypeptide(L)'
;MYPGAHAATTPDKPAVIMAGTGQTVTFAELESRSIRIARHLLALGLRRGDHVAVLATNTPAIFDVYWAAMRSGLYLTMVNWHLTASEIAYIVEDCGAKALIVDAALDAVARELPTLTPATEHRLSFGGTIPGYDSLDQAAAAESDVPLADQPRGADMLYSSGTTGRPKGIKPELPARQIQEPGDTMTGMNATVWGVTPDTDDLPRTPTGKLVKGTLRDRYSAGVPA
;
A
#
# COMPACT_ATOMS: atom_id res chain seq x y z
N MET A 1 -9.95 1.51 9.29
CA MET A 1 -10.08 2.96 9.54
C MET A 1 -9.72 3.70 8.26
N TYR A 2 -10.68 4.33 7.58
CA TYR A 2 -10.48 5.02 6.30
C TYR A 2 -9.97 6.45 6.52
N PRO A 3 -8.87 6.90 5.89
CA PRO A 3 -8.27 8.22 6.14
C PRO A 3 -9.21 9.38 5.84
N GLY A 4 -10.10 9.27 4.85
CA GLY A 4 -11.02 10.37 4.51
C GLY A 4 -11.98 10.75 5.64
N ALA A 5 -12.37 9.80 6.50
CA ALA A 5 -13.19 10.11 7.68
C ALA A 5 -12.43 10.96 8.71
N HIS A 6 -11.12 10.72 8.86
CA HIS A 6 -10.25 11.50 9.75
C HIS A 6 -9.82 12.81 9.12
N ALA A 7 -9.56 12.85 7.82
CA ALA A 7 -9.25 14.09 7.11
C ALA A 7 -10.40 15.12 7.22
N ALA A 8 -11.66 14.65 7.26
CA ALA A 8 -12.82 15.51 7.42
C ALA A 8 -13.02 16.07 8.85
N THR A 9 -12.43 15.44 9.88
CA THR A 9 -12.72 15.77 11.30
C THR A 9 -11.49 16.19 12.09
N THR A 10 -10.34 15.57 11.83
CA THR A 10 -9.04 15.83 12.47
C THR A 10 -7.92 15.86 11.40
N PRO A 11 -7.95 16.80 10.45
CA PRO A 11 -7.05 16.83 9.29
C PRO A 11 -5.57 16.87 9.65
N ASP A 12 -5.21 17.63 10.68
CA ASP A 12 -3.83 17.85 11.11
C ASP A 12 -3.29 16.75 12.05
N LYS A 13 -4.14 15.79 12.45
CA LYS A 13 -3.70 14.68 13.29
C LYS A 13 -2.74 13.79 12.49
N PRO A 14 -1.62 13.34 13.10
CA PRO A 14 -0.73 12.37 12.47
C PRO A 14 -1.46 11.09 12.07
N ALA A 15 -1.30 10.69 10.81
CA ALA A 15 -1.76 9.41 10.29
C ALA A 15 -0.63 8.39 10.26
N VAL A 16 0.59 8.83 9.95
CA VAL A 16 1.81 8.00 9.91
C VAL A 16 2.95 8.77 10.57
N ILE A 17 3.66 8.12 11.48
CA ILE A 17 4.90 8.62 12.07
C ILE A 17 6.00 7.59 11.83
N MET A 18 7.04 7.98 11.11
CA MET A 18 8.20 7.15 10.87
C MET A 18 9.12 7.17 12.08
N ALA A 19 9.09 6.11 12.90
CA ALA A 19 9.87 6.03 14.13
C ALA A 19 11.38 6.29 13.93
N GLY A 20 11.95 5.85 12.80
CA GLY A 20 13.38 6.00 12.52
C GLY A 20 13.82 7.42 12.13
N THR A 21 12.93 8.21 11.53
CA THR A 21 13.27 9.54 10.99
C THR A 21 12.51 10.69 11.66
N GLY A 22 11.45 10.40 12.40
CA GLY A 22 10.50 11.39 12.92
C GLY A 22 9.58 11.99 11.86
N GLN A 23 9.70 11.57 10.59
CA GLN A 23 8.83 12.07 9.52
C GLN A 23 7.38 11.77 9.85
N THR A 24 6.53 12.80 9.76
CA THR A 24 5.10 12.71 10.05
C THR A 24 4.32 13.02 8.79
N VAL A 25 3.27 12.23 8.53
CA VAL A 25 2.26 12.48 7.49
C VAL A 25 0.91 12.63 8.19
N THR A 26 0.20 13.71 7.90
CA THR A 26 -1.13 13.97 8.48
C THR A 26 -2.23 13.23 7.72
N PHE A 27 -3.42 13.12 8.32
CA PHE A 27 -4.58 12.55 7.62
C PHE A 27 -4.98 13.34 6.37
N ALA A 28 -4.88 14.67 6.40
CA ALA A 28 -5.17 15.51 5.24
C ALA A 28 -4.19 15.27 4.08
N GLU A 29 -2.89 15.14 4.38
CA GLU A 29 -1.87 14.84 3.37
C GLU A 29 -2.07 13.46 2.76
N LEU A 30 -2.29 12.44 3.60
CA LEU A 30 -2.53 11.06 3.16
C LEU A 30 -3.79 10.97 2.28
N GLU A 31 -4.87 11.65 2.66
CA GLU A 31 -6.11 11.67 1.88
C GLU A 31 -5.90 12.35 0.52
N SER A 32 -5.31 13.56 0.50
CA SER A 32 -5.06 14.30 -0.75
C SER A 32 -4.16 13.50 -1.71
N ARG A 33 -3.04 12.94 -1.23
CA ARG A 33 -2.11 12.17 -2.07
C ARG A 33 -2.74 10.89 -2.61
N SER A 34 -3.47 10.15 -1.78
CA SER A 34 -4.14 8.92 -2.22
C SER A 34 -5.30 9.17 -3.20
N ILE A 35 -6.01 10.30 -3.12
CA ILE A 35 -6.99 10.71 -4.15
C ILE A 35 -6.28 10.97 -5.49
N ARG A 36 -5.21 11.76 -5.47
CA ARG A 36 -4.45 12.08 -6.69
C ARG A 36 -3.93 10.83 -7.38
N ILE A 37 -3.35 9.90 -6.63
CA ILE A 37 -2.89 8.60 -7.17
C ILE A 37 -4.07 7.79 -7.72
N ALA A 38 -5.21 7.72 -7.01
CA ALA A 38 -6.39 7.00 -7.49
C ALA A 38 -6.91 7.52 -8.84
N ARG A 39 -6.94 8.85 -9.00
CA ARG A 39 -7.31 9.49 -10.27
C ARG A 39 -6.31 9.16 -11.37
N HIS A 40 -5.01 9.20 -11.07
CA HIS A 40 -3.99 8.84 -12.03
C HIS A 40 -4.14 7.38 -12.49
N LEU A 41 -4.35 6.44 -11.56
CA LEU A 41 -4.60 5.04 -11.89
C LEU A 41 -5.86 4.86 -12.76
N LEU A 42 -6.93 5.61 -12.48
CA LEU A 42 -8.13 5.62 -13.32
C LEU A 42 -7.83 6.15 -14.73
N ALA A 43 -7.02 7.20 -14.85
CA ALA A 43 -6.60 7.79 -16.11
C ALA A 43 -5.72 6.85 -16.95
N LEU A 44 -4.89 6.03 -16.30
CA LEU A 44 -4.17 4.91 -16.93
C LEU A 44 -5.09 3.78 -17.39
N GLY A 45 -6.39 3.82 -17.04
CA GLY A 45 -7.36 2.83 -17.49
C GLY A 45 -7.55 1.67 -16.52
N LEU A 46 -7.06 1.76 -15.27
CA LEU A 46 -7.39 0.78 -14.25
C LEU A 46 -8.86 0.94 -13.83
N ARG A 47 -9.53 -0.18 -13.57
CA ARG A 47 -10.93 -0.27 -13.16
C ARG A 47 -11.07 -1.23 -11.99
N ARG A 48 -12.22 -1.16 -11.29
CA ARG A 48 -12.53 -2.10 -10.21
C ARG A 48 -12.31 -3.54 -10.68
N GLY A 49 -11.53 -4.31 -9.91
CA GLY A 49 -11.15 -5.68 -10.25
C GLY A 49 -9.76 -5.82 -10.89
N ASP A 50 -9.19 -4.74 -11.41
CA ASP A 50 -7.79 -4.71 -11.85
C ASP A 50 -6.83 -4.73 -10.66
N HIS A 51 -5.57 -5.03 -10.94
CA HIS A 51 -4.58 -5.33 -9.92
C HIS A 51 -3.36 -4.40 -10.01
N VAL A 52 -2.92 -3.91 -8.85
CA VAL A 52 -1.67 -3.15 -8.67
C VAL A 52 -0.71 -3.94 -7.79
N ALA A 53 0.49 -4.19 -8.29
CA ALA A 53 1.59 -4.71 -7.48
C ALA A 53 2.48 -3.55 -7.02
N VAL A 54 2.98 -3.61 -5.79
CA VAL A 54 3.88 -2.60 -5.24
C VAL A 54 5.13 -3.27 -4.68
N LEU A 55 6.28 -2.78 -5.11
CA LEU A 55 7.61 -3.18 -4.64
C LEU A 55 8.23 -1.98 -3.92
N ALA A 56 8.24 -1.98 -2.60
CA ALA A 56 8.65 -0.81 -1.84
C ALA A 56 9.34 -1.16 -0.52
N THR A 57 10.25 -0.29 -0.07
CA THR A 57 10.77 -0.30 1.30
C THR A 57 9.75 0.33 2.25
N ASN A 58 9.92 0.19 3.57
CA ASN A 58 8.97 0.78 4.54
C ASN A 58 9.07 2.31 4.55
N THR A 59 8.25 2.95 3.71
CA THR A 59 8.12 4.40 3.60
C THR A 59 6.66 4.82 3.78
N PRO A 60 6.38 6.08 4.19
CA PRO A 60 5.00 6.55 4.30
C PRO A 60 4.24 6.52 2.97
N ALA A 61 4.93 6.71 1.85
CA ALA A 61 4.33 6.75 0.52
C ALA A 61 3.59 5.46 0.13
N ILE A 62 3.93 4.32 0.76
CA ILE A 62 3.15 3.07 0.56
C ILE A 62 1.69 3.28 0.97
N PHE A 63 1.42 4.04 2.03
CA PHE A 63 0.06 4.27 2.48
C PHE A 63 -0.74 5.13 1.50
N ASP A 64 -0.08 6.06 0.80
CA ASP A 64 -0.71 6.85 -0.28
C ASP A 64 -1.20 5.90 -1.39
N VAL A 65 -0.34 4.98 -1.84
CA VAL A 65 -0.66 3.97 -2.86
C VAL A 65 -1.71 2.97 -2.36
N TYR A 66 -1.60 2.52 -1.11
CA TYR A 66 -2.54 1.60 -0.49
C TYR A 66 -3.96 2.15 -0.54
N TRP A 67 -4.13 3.38 -0.04
CA TRP A 67 -5.45 4.00 0.01
C TRP A 67 -5.95 4.41 -1.37
N ALA A 68 -5.06 4.68 -2.32
CA ALA A 68 -5.44 4.89 -3.71
C ALA A 68 -6.02 3.62 -4.35
N ALA A 69 -5.39 2.46 -4.12
CA ALA A 69 -5.90 1.18 -4.62
C ALA A 69 -7.22 0.79 -3.94
N MET A 70 -7.29 0.93 -2.61
CA MET A 70 -8.50 0.62 -1.84
C MET A 70 -9.69 1.46 -2.26
N ARG A 71 -9.52 2.76 -2.55
CA ARG A 71 -10.63 3.64 -2.97
C ARG A 71 -11.02 3.47 -4.43
N SER A 72 -10.19 2.78 -5.22
CA SER A 72 -10.40 2.58 -6.66
C SER A 72 -11.00 1.20 -6.98
N GLY A 73 -11.33 0.40 -5.97
CA GLY A 73 -11.85 -0.96 -6.17
C GLY A 73 -10.80 -1.93 -6.69
N LEU A 74 -9.51 -1.63 -6.52
CA LEU A 74 -8.42 -2.43 -7.06
C LEU A 74 -7.99 -3.53 -6.09
N TYR A 75 -7.40 -4.58 -6.63
CA TYR A 75 -6.59 -5.50 -5.85
C TYR A 75 -5.20 -4.92 -5.66
N LEU A 76 -4.66 -5.05 -4.44
CA LEU A 76 -3.33 -4.59 -4.09
C LEU A 76 -2.47 -5.76 -3.61
N THR A 77 -1.28 -5.92 -4.19
CA THR A 77 -0.27 -6.88 -3.69
C THR A 77 1.01 -6.16 -3.32
N MET A 78 1.32 -6.16 -2.02
CA MET A 78 2.64 -5.78 -1.53
C MET A 78 3.62 -6.93 -1.78
N VAL A 79 4.64 -6.67 -2.59
CA VAL A 79 5.71 -7.63 -2.89
C VAL A 79 6.87 -7.40 -1.92
N ASN A 80 7.33 -8.47 -1.29
CA ASN A 80 8.49 -8.41 -0.39
C ASN A 80 9.76 -8.05 -1.18
N TRP A 81 10.33 -6.90 -0.88
CA TRP A 81 11.49 -6.35 -1.59
C TRP A 81 12.82 -7.09 -1.34
N HIS A 82 12.84 -8.06 -0.43
CA HIS A 82 13.99 -8.96 -0.25
C HIS A 82 14.03 -10.13 -1.25
N LEU A 83 13.02 -10.28 -2.09
CA LEU A 83 12.96 -11.33 -3.11
C LEU A 83 13.88 -10.99 -4.29
N THR A 84 14.30 -12.03 -5.01
CA THR A 84 15.03 -11.86 -6.28
C THR A 84 14.12 -11.33 -7.38
N ALA A 85 14.69 -10.79 -8.46
CA ALA A 85 13.92 -10.26 -9.59
C ALA A 85 12.95 -11.30 -10.19
N SER A 86 13.36 -12.57 -10.28
CA SER A 86 12.52 -13.65 -10.83
C SER A 86 11.36 -14.04 -9.90
N GLU A 87 11.58 -14.03 -8.58
CA GLU A 87 10.54 -14.27 -7.58
C GLU A 87 9.52 -13.12 -7.52
N ILE A 88 10.00 -11.87 -7.64
CA ILE A 88 9.16 -10.69 -7.76
C ILE A 88 8.33 -10.78 -9.03
N ALA A 89 8.96 -11.04 -10.17
CA ALA A 89 8.30 -11.14 -11.46
C ALA A 89 7.22 -12.22 -11.47
N TYR A 90 7.48 -13.38 -10.84
CA TYR A 90 6.48 -14.41 -10.67
C TYR A 90 5.22 -13.89 -9.96
N ILE A 91 5.37 -13.15 -8.86
CA ILE A 91 4.22 -12.61 -8.11
C ILE A 91 3.47 -11.58 -8.95
N VAL A 92 4.18 -10.68 -9.64
CA VAL A 92 3.60 -9.61 -10.47
C VAL A 92 2.77 -10.20 -11.62
N GLU A 93 3.29 -11.22 -12.30
CA GLU A 93 2.59 -11.90 -13.40
C GLU A 93 1.43 -12.77 -12.88
N ASP A 94 1.65 -13.53 -11.79
CA ASP A 94 0.63 -14.42 -11.22
C ASP A 94 -0.58 -13.67 -10.67
N CYS A 95 -0.37 -12.49 -10.09
CA CYS A 95 -1.48 -11.66 -9.63
C CYS A 95 -2.20 -10.92 -10.76
N GLY A 96 -1.62 -10.90 -11.96
CA GLY A 96 -2.15 -10.17 -13.11
C GLY A 96 -2.07 -8.66 -12.92
N ALA A 97 -0.98 -8.16 -12.34
CA ALA A 97 -0.80 -6.73 -12.12
C ALA A 97 -0.80 -5.96 -13.44
N LYS A 98 -1.79 -5.08 -13.61
CA LYS A 98 -1.83 -4.12 -14.73
C LYS A 98 -0.85 -2.97 -14.51
N ALA A 99 -0.60 -2.61 -13.25
CA ALA A 99 0.40 -1.63 -12.87
C ALA A 99 1.36 -2.19 -11.82
N LEU A 100 2.66 -1.90 -12.01
CA LEU A 100 3.70 -2.12 -11.03
C LEU A 100 4.24 -0.77 -10.55
N ILE A 101 4.10 -0.51 -9.24
CA ILE A 101 4.58 0.70 -8.59
C ILE A 101 5.82 0.35 -7.76
N VAL A 102 6.91 1.08 -7.94
CA VAL A 102 8.21 0.74 -7.34
C VAL A 102 8.81 1.93 -6.60
N ASP A 103 9.32 1.68 -5.41
CA ASP A 103 10.18 2.61 -4.67
C ASP A 103 11.51 2.77 -5.41
N ALA A 104 11.89 4.00 -5.75
CA ALA A 104 13.14 4.28 -6.44
C ALA A 104 14.39 3.82 -5.66
N ALA A 105 14.30 3.61 -4.34
CA ALA A 105 15.36 2.99 -3.56
C ALA A 105 15.68 1.53 -3.98
N LEU A 106 14.82 0.89 -4.78
CA LEU A 106 14.95 -0.47 -5.29
C LEU A 106 15.31 -0.50 -6.78
N ASP A 107 15.95 0.56 -7.30
CA ASP A 107 16.25 0.73 -8.73
C ASP A 107 16.96 -0.47 -9.38
N ALA A 108 17.90 -1.10 -8.65
CA ALA A 108 18.73 -2.17 -9.17
C ALA A 108 17.89 -3.38 -9.59
N VAL A 109 17.03 -3.87 -8.71
CA VAL A 109 16.13 -4.99 -9.02
C VAL A 109 15.01 -4.56 -9.97
N ALA A 110 14.54 -3.31 -9.86
CA ALA A 110 13.46 -2.78 -10.69
C ALA A 110 13.81 -2.73 -12.19
N ARG A 111 15.09 -2.50 -12.54
CA ARG A 111 15.58 -2.46 -13.93
C ARG A 111 15.50 -3.82 -14.63
N GLU A 112 15.44 -4.92 -13.88
CA GLU A 112 15.31 -6.27 -14.43
C GLU A 112 13.84 -6.65 -14.72
N LEU A 113 12.88 -6.03 -14.04
CA LEU A 113 11.47 -6.42 -14.12
C LEU A 113 10.80 -6.17 -15.48
N PRO A 114 11.13 -5.13 -16.28
CA PRO A 114 10.52 -4.91 -17.59
C PRO A 114 10.58 -6.11 -18.53
N THR A 115 11.70 -6.82 -18.56
CA THR A 115 11.87 -8.01 -19.42
C THR A 115 11.23 -9.26 -18.83
N LEU A 116 11.10 -9.33 -17.49
CA LEU A 116 10.55 -10.47 -16.78
C LEU A 116 9.03 -10.42 -16.61
N THR A 117 8.41 -9.24 -16.76
CA THR A 117 6.97 -9.02 -16.53
C THR A 117 6.29 -8.34 -17.73
N PRO A 118 6.39 -8.91 -18.95
CA PRO A 118 5.96 -8.23 -20.18
C PRO A 118 4.47 -7.93 -20.24
N ALA A 119 3.62 -8.57 -19.41
CA ALA A 119 2.19 -8.30 -19.37
C ALA A 119 1.84 -7.05 -18.54
N THR A 120 2.78 -6.51 -17.76
CA THR A 120 2.56 -5.29 -16.97
C THR A 120 2.49 -4.08 -17.89
N GLU A 121 1.31 -3.45 -17.98
CA GLU A 121 1.06 -2.32 -18.88
C GLU A 121 1.68 -1.01 -18.38
N HIS A 122 1.67 -0.78 -17.07
CA HIS A 122 2.14 0.46 -16.47
C HIS A 122 3.22 0.22 -15.42
N ARG A 123 4.31 0.98 -15.54
CA ARG A 123 5.45 0.92 -14.62
C ARG A 123 5.69 2.30 -14.05
N LEU A 124 5.53 2.42 -12.74
CA LEU A 124 5.56 3.70 -12.04
C LEU A 124 6.62 3.68 -10.95
N SER A 125 7.39 4.75 -10.78
CA SER A 125 8.30 4.93 -9.65
C SER A 125 7.91 6.10 -8.76
N PHE A 126 8.11 5.96 -7.45
CA PHE A 126 7.97 7.04 -6.47
C PHE A 126 9.26 7.19 -5.66
N GLY A 127 9.45 8.36 -5.03
CA GLY A 127 10.63 8.65 -4.22
C GLY A 127 11.91 8.84 -5.05
N GLY A 128 11.76 9.03 -6.36
CA GLY A 128 12.85 9.14 -7.32
C GLY A 128 12.48 8.58 -8.70
N THR A 129 13.49 8.47 -9.57
CA THR A 129 13.32 8.00 -10.94
C THR A 129 13.98 6.65 -11.16
N ILE A 130 13.32 5.79 -11.93
CA ILE A 130 13.89 4.52 -12.40
C ILE A 130 13.81 4.53 -13.94
N PRO A 131 14.91 4.26 -14.67
CA PRO A 131 14.86 4.16 -16.13
C PRO A 131 13.82 3.13 -16.59
N GLY A 132 12.92 3.55 -17.49
CA GLY A 132 11.83 2.71 -18.00
C GLY A 132 10.56 2.70 -17.13
N TYR A 133 10.49 3.58 -16.12
CA TYR A 133 9.31 3.80 -15.28
C TYR A 133 8.88 5.26 -15.37
N ASP A 134 7.58 5.52 -15.43
CA ASP A 134 7.03 6.86 -15.32
C ASP A 134 7.02 7.32 -13.86
N SER A 135 7.14 8.63 -13.61
CA SER A 135 7.14 9.16 -12.25
C SER A 135 5.72 9.26 -11.69
N LEU A 136 5.42 8.45 -10.68
CA LEU A 136 4.15 8.52 -9.94
C LEU A 136 3.99 9.87 -9.23
N ASP A 137 5.06 10.38 -8.62
CA ASP A 137 5.04 11.63 -7.87
C ASP A 137 4.63 12.81 -8.77
N GLN A 138 5.23 12.90 -9.97
CA GLN A 138 4.90 13.95 -10.95
C GLN A 138 3.49 13.77 -11.51
N ALA A 139 3.13 12.55 -11.87
CA ALA A 139 1.82 12.27 -12.46
C ALA A 139 0.68 12.52 -11.46
N ALA A 140 0.83 12.10 -10.21
CA ALA A 140 -0.15 12.37 -9.16
C ALA A 140 -0.21 13.87 -8.80
N ALA A 141 0.91 14.59 -8.79
CA ALA A 141 0.90 16.03 -8.53
C ALA A 141 0.09 16.82 -9.57
N ALA A 142 -0.01 16.32 -10.80
CA ALA A 142 -0.82 16.92 -11.86
C ALA A 142 -2.33 16.63 -11.75
N GLU A 143 -2.73 15.64 -10.95
CA GLU A 143 -4.13 15.28 -10.74
C GLU A 143 -4.82 16.16 -9.69
N SER A 144 -6.15 16.24 -9.75
CA SER A 144 -6.95 16.88 -8.68
C SER A 144 -6.94 16.04 -7.40
N ASP A 145 -7.04 16.67 -6.24
CA ASP A 145 -7.32 16.00 -4.95
C ASP A 145 -8.80 15.99 -4.58
N VAL A 146 -9.69 16.29 -5.53
CA VAL A 146 -11.13 16.12 -5.32
C VAL A 146 -11.49 14.63 -5.47
N PRO A 147 -12.12 14.01 -4.45
CA PRO A 147 -12.52 12.61 -4.51
C PRO A 147 -13.37 12.28 -5.74
N LEU A 148 -13.19 11.08 -6.29
CA LEU A 148 -14.11 10.55 -7.29
C LEU A 148 -15.49 10.33 -6.65
N ALA A 149 -16.55 10.50 -7.45
CA ALA A 149 -17.92 10.31 -6.97
C ALA A 149 -18.20 8.84 -6.60
N ASP A 150 -17.61 7.90 -7.35
CA ASP A 150 -17.63 6.47 -7.05
C ASP A 150 -16.26 6.04 -6.52
N GLN A 151 -16.23 5.50 -5.30
CA GLN A 151 -15.03 5.00 -4.62
C GLN A 151 -15.28 3.58 -4.09
N PRO A 152 -15.47 2.60 -4.99
CA PRO A 152 -15.75 1.23 -4.60
C PRO A 152 -14.59 0.66 -3.80
N ARG A 153 -14.88 -0.16 -2.79
CA ARG A 153 -13.83 -0.70 -1.94
C ARG A 153 -13.04 -1.81 -2.64
N GLY A 154 -11.73 -1.64 -2.70
CA GLY A 154 -10.71 -2.61 -3.12
C GLY A 154 -10.35 -3.61 -2.02
N ALA A 155 -9.42 -4.51 -2.32
CA ALA A 155 -8.99 -5.54 -1.38
C ALA A 155 -7.50 -5.88 -1.51
N ASP A 156 -6.91 -6.29 -0.40
CA ASP A 156 -5.55 -6.81 -0.37
C ASP A 156 -5.53 -8.25 -0.90
N MET A 157 -4.60 -8.54 -1.82
CA MET A 157 -4.29 -9.89 -2.27
C MET A 157 -2.89 -10.27 -1.79
N LEU A 158 -2.86 -11.08 -0.74
CA LEU A 158 -1.63 -11.48 -0.06
C LEU A 158 -1.11 -12.81 -0.59
N TYR A 159 0.21 -12.92 -0.68
CA TYR A 159 0.88 -14.17 -1.05
C TYR A 159 1.31 -14.94 0.19
N SER A 160 0.96 -16.22 0.23
CA SER A 160 1.48 -17.16 1.23
C SER A 160 2.75 -17.83 0.72
N SER A 161 3.71 -18.06 1.62
CA SER A 161 5.03 -18.61 1.26
C SER A 161 5.01 -20.08 0.82
N GLY A 162 3.88 -20.79 0.95
CA GLY A 162 3.66 -22.15 0.42
C GLY A 162 4.75 -23.17 0.75
N THR A 163 4.48 -24.15 1.63
CA THR A 163 5.49 -25.16 2.04
C THR A 163 5.94 -26.14 0.95
N THR A 164 5.35 -26.09 -0.25
CA THR A 164 5.51 -27.13 -1.30
C THR A 164 5.71 -26.57 -2.72
N GLY A 165 6.04 -25.28 -2.88
CA GLY A 165 6.25 -24.73 -4.22
C GLY A 165 6.30 -23.21 -4.27
N ARG A 166 5.89 -22.63 -5.40
CA ARG A 166 5.83 -21.18 -5.58
C ARG A 166 4.78 -20.54 -4.65
N PRO A 167 4.95 -19.27 -4.25
CA PRO A 167 3.97 -18.54 -3.46
C PRO A 167 2.57 -18.57 -4.09
N LYS A 168 1.53 -18.61 -3.26
CA LYS A 168 0.12 -18.66 -3.70
C LYS A 168 -0.61 -17.40 -3.27
N GLY A 169 -1.20 -16.70 -4.23
CA GLY A 169 -2.02 -15.52 -3.99
C GLY A 169 -3.40 -15.87 -3.44
N ILE A 170 -3.82 -15.17 -2.38
CA ILE A 170 -5.15 -15.30 -1.78
C ILE A 170 -5.98 -14.14 -2.30
N LYS A 171 -6.89 -14.41 -3.25
CA LYS A 171 -7.75 -13.41 -3.89
C LYS A 171 -9.16 -13.45 -3.25
N PRO A 172 -9.48 -12.57 -2.28
CA PRO A 172 -10.83 -12.49 -1.74
C PRO A 172 -11.80 -11.91 -2.78
N GLU A 173 -13.11 -12.10 -2.58
CA GLU A 173 -14.10 -11.34 -3.35
C GLU A 173 -14.02 -9.85 -2.99
N LEU A 174 -14.14 -8.97 -4.00
CA LEU A 174 -14.18 -7.54 -3.74
C LEU A 174 -15.48 -7.15 -3.01
N PRO A 175 -15.41 -6.36 -1.92
CA PRO A 175 -16.60 -5.91 -1.21
C PRO A 175 -17.55 -5.12 -2.10
N ALA A 176 -18.84 -5.43 -2.09
CA ALA A 176 -19.89 -4.69 -2.80
C ALA A 176 -20.35 -3.45 -2.00
N ARG A 177 -19.40 -2.59 -1.61
CA ARG A 177 -19.63 -1.37 -0.83
C ARG A 177 -18.64 -0.27 -1.21
N GLN A 178 -18.96 0.96 -0.87
CA GLN A 178 -18.02 2.08 -0.98
C GLN A 178 -16.97 2.06 0.13
N ILE A 179 -15.83 2.71 -0.08
CA ILE A 179 -14.72 2.70 0.89
C ILE A 179 -15.08 3.30 2.26
N GLN A 180 -15.95 4.32 2.29
CA GLN A 180 -16.40 4.97 3.52
C GLN A 180 -17.43 4.16 4.30
N GLU A 181 -18.10 3.20 3.66
CA GLU A 181 -19.11 2.38 4.32
C GLU A 181 -18.45 1.40 5.30
N PRO A 182 -19.05 1.14 6.47
CA PRO A 182 -18.52 0.17 7.43
C PRO A 182 -18.53 -1.26 6.85
N GLY A 183 -17.70 -2.14 7.40
CA GLY A 183 -17.67 -3.56 7.00
C GLY A 183 -16.30 -4.25 7.08
N ASP A 184 -15.24 -3.54 7.49
CA ASP A 184 -13.93 -4.14 7.72
C ASP A 184 -13.90 -4.92 9.04
N THR A 185 -14.00 -6.25 8.94
CA THR A 185 -13.98 -7.17 10.09
C THR A 185 -12.74 -6.99 10.97
N MET A 186 -11.58 -6.75 10.36
CA MET A 186 -10.32 -6.47 11.08
C MET A 186 -10.41 -5.17 11.90
N THR A 187 -11.06 -4.11 11.38
CA THR A 187 -11.22 -2.87 12.14
C THR A 187 -12.12 -3.08 13.36
N GLY A 188 -13.22 -3.82 13.19
CA GLY A 188 -14.10 -4.18 14.31
C GLY A 188 -13.40 -5.06 15.35
N MET A 189 -12.66 -6.08 14.89
CA MET A 189 -11.87 -6.95 15.77
C MET A 189 -10.80 -6.16 16.53
N ASN A 190 -10.11 -5.21 15.88
CA ASN A 190 -9.11 -4.37 16.55
C ASN A 190 -9.71 -3.55 17.68
N ALA A 191 -10.88 -2.95 17.47
CA ALA A 191 -11.57 -2.19 18.49
C ALA A 191 -12.02 -3.10 19.65
N THR A 192 -12.61 -4.26 19.35
CA THR A 192 -13.18 -5.14 20.38
C THR A 192 -12.14 -5.94 21.15
N VAL A 193 -11.12 -6.47 20.47
CA VAL A 193 -10.12 -7.38 21.08
C VAL A 193 -8.94 -6.62 21.65
N TRP A 194 -8.47 -5.59 20.94
CA TRP A 194 -7.25 -4.85 21.31
C TRP A 194 -7.55 -3.44 21.85
N GLY A 195 -8.83 -3.06 21.97
CA GLY A 195 -9.21 -1.75 22.50
C GLY A 195 -8.73 -0.58 21.65
N VAL A 196 -8.48 -0.80 20.35
CA VAL A 196 -8.02 0.25 19.45
C VAL A 196 -9.12 1.30 19.32
N THR A 197 -8.78 2.54 19.70
CA THR A 197 -9.64 3.72 19.63
C THR A 197 -9.09 4.72 18.62
N PRO A 198 -9.83 5.78 18.27
CA PRO A 198 -9.30 6.86 17.45
C PRO A 198 -8.04 7.54 18.02
N ASP A 199 -7.76 7.40 19.32
CA ASP A 199 -6.60 7.98 20.01
C ASP A 199 -5.47 6.98 20.26
N THR A 200 -5.57 5.78 19.70
CA THR A 200 -4.51 4.77 19.82
C THR A 200 -3.40 5.02 18.80
N ASP A 201 -2.19 5.28 19.29
CA ASP A 201 -0.97 5.21 18.49
C ASP A 201 -0.51 3.75 18.41
N ASP A 202 -0.54 3.15 17.21
CA ASP A 202 -0.07 1.78 16.97
C ASP A 202 1.23 1.78 16.17
N LEU A 203 2.13 0.86 16.51
CA LEU A 203 3.42 0.63 15.84
C LEU A 203 3.37 -0.71 15.09
N PRO A 204 2.72 -0.79 13.91
CA PRO A 204 2.70 -2.00 13.13
C PRO A 204 4.12 -2.34 12.63
N ARG A 205 4.51 -3.61 12.77
CA ARG A 205 5.91 -4.03 12.53
C ARG A 205 6.32 -3.99 11.06
N THR A 206 5.42 -4.16 10.08
CA THR A 206 5.67 -3.92 8.65
C THR A 206 4.35 -3.84 7.84
N PRO A 207 4.22 -2.92 6.86
CA PRO A 207 3.17 -2.97 5.82
C PRO A 207 3.54 -3.87 4.63
N THR A 208 4.83 -4.18 4.45
CA THR A 208 5.42 -4.79 3.24
C THR A 208 5.53 -6.32 3.27
N GLY A 209 4.68 -6.99 4.07
CA GLY A 209 4.51 -8.45 3.97
C GLY A 209 5.47 -9.34 4.77
N LYS A 210 6.18 -8.82 5.79
CA LYS A 210 6.91 -9.67 6.77
C LYS A 210 6.39 -9.51 8.20
N LEU A 211 5.65 -10.51 8.71
CA LEU A 211 5.67 -10.81 10.14
C LEU A 211 7.01 -11.47 10.46
N VAL A 212 7.99 -10.68 10.91
CA VAL A 212 9.26 -11.22 11.41
C VAL A 212 8.97 -12.03 12.68
N LYS A 213 8.95 -13.37 12.56
CA LYS A 213 9.09 -14.28 13.70
C LYS A 213 10.55 -14.25 14.14
N GLY A 214 10.85 -13.56 15.25
CA GLY A 214 12.19 -13.56 15.85
C GLY A 214 12.49 -12.30 16.67
N THR A 215 12.51 -12.48 18.00
CA THR A 215 13.18 -11.71 19.06
C THR A 215 13.66 -10.27 18.76
N LEU A 216 12.81 -9.30 19.11
CA LEU A 216 13.20 -7.91 19.42
C LEU A 216 12.56 -7.46 20.75
N ARG A 217 12.47 -8.38 21.73
CA ARG A 217 11.95 -8.06 23.07
C ARG A 217 12.91 -7.14 23.83
N ASP A 218 14.21 -7.19 23.53
CA ASP A 218 15.23 -6.56 24.36
C ASP A 218 15.59 -5.12 23.96
N ARG A 219 15.12 -4.61 22.81
CA ARG A 219 15.37 -3.21 22.40
C ARG A 219 14.36 -2.20 22.98
N TYR A 220 13.26 -2.67 23.56
CA TYR A 220 12.16 -1.79 24.00
C TYR A 220 11.95 -1.76 25.53
N SER A 221 12.72 -2.53 26.31
CA SER A 221 12.65 -2.54 27.78
C SER A 221 13.37 -1.37 28.45
N ALA A 222 14.01 -0.46 27.69
CA ALA A 222 14.88 0.59 28.25
C ALA A 222 14.20 1.95 28.46
N GLY A 223 12.87 2.05 28.33
CA GLY A 223 12.19 3.35 28.16
C GLY A 223 11.05 3.70 29.12
N VAL A 224 10.78 2.94 30.18
CA VAL A 224 9.73 3.31 31.16
C VAL A 224 10.35 3.42 32.55
N PRO A 225 10.61 4.62 33.07
CA PRO A 225 10.83 4.80 34.50
C PRO A 225 9.51 4.56 35.26
N ALA A 226 9.66 3.97 36.45
CA ALA A 226 8.59 3.53 37.35
C ALA A 226 7.63 4.65 37.79
#